data_AF-A0A399IBP9-F1
#
_entry.id   AF-A0A399IBP9-F1
#
_cell.length_a   1.000
_cell.length_b   1.000
_cell.length_c   1.000
_cell.angle_alpha   90.00
_cell.angle_beta   90.00
_cell.angle_gamma   90.00
#
_symmetry.space_group_name_H-M   'P 1'
#
loop_
_entity.id
_entity.type
_entity.pdbx_description
1 polymer ?
#
loop_
_entity_poly.entity_id
_entity_poly.type
_entity_poly.pdbx_seq_one_letter_code
_entity_poly.pdbx_strand_id
1 'polypeptide(L)'
;MRRISVAGSLVLMLTLTLLAGCGSDSGPGTTALSADNVNLIFVVSPDLAYNTPGDIQSDTANLTSQGLNRSLQMASYLKQQVLGSKSVNGIYALSPMTHLQTVNNYPDMTAIGFIQQFALLNQITLRIDANGTTYTGNNYPINVSYAEWGVPTGVATPTPPLPGAPSYCPGCTGLDFNNTNGDNDTLVTGIIDKKASGYYVFSAPWETIKALLTKINTRYGYNLNLPATYMGTNYVYAVSIQSSGKASLVTYNSKLNPPATYPVLPAPVASAACTNKYQPYFSTVLTGGVNGITVPSGINTNSTIYIVRHAEAHPDPGFGFEDGNYVAAGQWRALSLANALRGKISPNAVYSIDPAGVWYPNRDFTVSYVRPSLTALPYAIANNLPYYLAAGISLGSAFNPTDATVAQDTSNFFFTGGTFSHQTLLVAWESGHIKPFLNALMSSYGVGSDKLLPTSWPSEDYDTIWTVILDAQGNLTVHNALCEGIDSPKLPATAPLF
;
A
#
# COMPACT_ATOMS: atom_id res chain seq x y z
N MET A 1 -81.73 -47.74 5.05
CA MET A 1 -80.58 -48.43 4.44
C MET A 1 -79.35 -47.55 4.58
N ARG A 2 -78.23 -48.19 4.97
CA ARG A 2 -76.82 -47.76 4.94
C ARG A 2 -76.34 -46.59 5.83
N ARG A 3 -75.83 -46.99 6.99
CA ARG A 3 -74.62 -46.45 7.64
C ARG A 3 -73.40 -46.58 6.70
N ILE A 4 -72.45 -45.64 6.74
CA ILE A 4 -71.00 -45.93 6.74
C ILE A 4 -70.26 -44.86 7.57
N SER A 5 -69.50 -45.33 8.55
CA SER A 5 -68.52 -44.62 9.37
C SER A 5 -67.19 -44.51 8.64
N VAL A 6 -66.44 -43.41 8.80
CA VAL A 6 -64.98 -43.43 8.61
C VAL A 6 -64.34 -42.63 9.75
N ALA A 7 -63.97 -43.36 10.81
CA ALA A 7 -62.85 -43.02 11.64
C ALA A 7 -61.58 -43.46 10.89
N GLY A 8 -60.60 -42.57 10.75
CA GLY A 8 -59.35 -42.90 10.08
C GLY A 8 -58.34 -41.76 10.17
N SER A 9 -57.35 -41.96 11.02
CA SER A 9 -55.99 -41.43 10.91
C SER A 9 -55.79 -39.91 10.95
N LEU A 10 -55.42 -39.37 12.12
CA LEU A 10 -54.29 -38.45 12.23
C LEU A 10 -53.72 -38.35 13.66
N VAL A 11 -53.57 -39.50 14.34
CA VAL A 11 -52.63 -39.65 15.46
C VAL A 11 -51.30 -40.12 14.86
N LEU A 12 -50.63 -39.22 14.12
CA LEU A 12 -49.26 -39.39 13.63
C LEU A 12 -48.68 -38.05 13.12
N MET A 13 -48.89 -36.95 13.86
CA MET A 13 -48.25 -35.66 13.61
C MET A 13 -47.72 -35.07 14.92
N LEU A 14 -47.09 -35.91 15.75
CA LEU A 14 -46.41 -35.47 16.96
C LEU A 14 -45.17 -36.32 17.24
N THR A 15 -44.31 -36.56 16.24
CA THR A 15 -42.96 -37.15 16.41
C THR A 15 -42.13 -37.07 15.12
N LEU A 16 -41.98 -35.89 14.51
CA LEU A 16 -40.98 -35.68 13.44
C LEU A 16 -40.51 -34.21 13.29
N THR A 17 -40.43 -33.47 14.40
CA THR A 17 -39.77 -32.15 14.47
C THR A 17 -38.41 -32.21 15.17
N LEU A 18 -37.69 -33.32 15.01
CA LEU A 18 -36.30 -33.46 15.43
C LEU A 18 -35.52 -34.11 14.29
N LEU A 19 -34.53 -33.37 13.77
CA LEU A 19 -33.46 -33.75 12.84
C LEU A 19 -33.74 -33.58 11.32
N ALA A 20 -33.68 -32.33 10.86
CA ALA A 20 -33.03 -31.88 9.61
C ALA A 20 -33.07 -30.34 9.59
N GLY A 21 -32.02 -29.55 9.44
CA GLY A 21 -30.58 -29.75 9.30
C GLY A 21 -29.94 -28.37 9.50
N CYS A 22 -28.74 -28.35 10.07
CA CYS A 22 -27.87 -27.18 10.17
C CYS A 22 -27.51 -26.67 8.77
N GLY A 23 -27.55 -25.35 8.55
CA GLY A 23 -26.97 -24.71 7.37
C GLY A 23 -27.80 -23.60 6.74
N SER A 24 -27.91 -22.46 7.41
CA SER A 24 -28.40 -21.20 6.86
C SER A 24 -27.68 -20.10 7.66
N ASP A 25 -27.03 -19.08 7.09
CA ASP A 25 -27.44 -18.28 5.95
C ASP A 25 -26.24 -17.80 5.13
N SER A 26 -26.30 -18.00 3.82
CA SER A 26 -25.60 -17.17 2.83
C SER A 26 -26.59 -16.10 2.36
N GLY A 27 -27.00 -15.23 3.28
CA GLY A 27 -27.79 -14.04 2.99
C GLY A 27 -26.89 -12.83 2.75
N PRO A 28 -27.34 -11.82 1.98
CA PRO A 28 -26.61 -10.56 1.88
C PRO A 28 -26.48 -9.93 3.28
N GLY A 29 -25.24 -9.77 3.75
CA GLY A 29 -24.93 -9.10 5.00
C GLY A 29 -25.38 -7.64 4.94
N THR A 30 -26.40 -7.29 5.72
CA THR A 30 -26.85 -5.90 5.91
C THR A 30 -26.53 -5.38 7.31
N THR A 31 -26.07 -6.26 8.20
CA THR A 31 -25.72 -5.95 9.59
C THR A 31 -24.21 -5.96 9.76
N ALA A 32 -23.70 -5.01 10.56
CA ALA A 32 -22.30 -4.99 10.97
C ALA A 32 -21.92 -6.22 11.80
N LEU A 33 -20.67 -6.64 11.66
CA LEU A 33 -20.09 -7.77 12.40
C LEU A 33 -19.91 -7.42 13.88
N SER A 34 -20.11 -8.40 14.78
CA SER A 34 -19.85 -8.21 16.22
C SER A 34 -18.36 -8.13 16.51
N ALA A 35 -17.96 -7.19 17.36
CA ALA A 35 -16.56 -7.05 17.80
C ALA A 35 -16.15 -8.15 18.80
N ASP A 36 -17.12 -8.87 19.36
CA ASP A 36 -16.88 -9.98 20.29
C ASP A 36 -16.47 -11.27 19.57
N ASN A 37 -16.58 -11.28 18.23
CA ASN A 37 -16.15 -12.39 17.38
C ASN A 37 -14.74 -12.15 16.85
N VAL A 38 -14.05 -13.22 16.45
CA VAL A 38 -12.90 -13.11 15.55
C VAL A 38 -13.45 -12.96 14.14
N ASN A 39 -13.24 -11.79 13.52
CA ASN A 39 -13.71 -11.51 12.17
C ASN A 39 -12.53 -11.46 11.19
N LEU A 40 -12.50 -12.39 10.24
CA LEU A 40 -11.59 -12.37 9.11
C LEU A 40 -12.33 -11.82 7.90
N ILE A 41 -11.98 -10.62 7.45
CA ILE A 41 -12.69 -9.85 6.42
C ILE A 41 -11.81 -9.81 5.16
N PHE A 42 -12.28 -10.41 4.08
CA PHE A 42 -11.57 -10.54 2.81
C PHE A 42 -12.13 -9.55 1.79
N VAL A 43 -11.33 -8.55 1.44
CA VAL A 43 -11.61 -7.52 0.45
C VAL A 43 -10.92 -7.91 -0.85
N VAL A 44 -11.69 -8.34 -1.84
CA VAL A 44 -11.14 -8.79 -3.13
C VAL A 44 -10.62 -7.60 -3.92
N SER A 45 -9.30 -7.49 -4.05
CA SER A 45 -8.66 -6.50 -4.90
C SER A 45 -8.69 -6.96 -6.35
N PRO A 46 -9.00 -6.09 -7.33
CA PRO A 46 -9.03 -6.49 -8.72
C PRO A 46 -7.62 -6.63 -9.29
N ASP A 47 -7.47 -7.49 -10.30
CA ASP A 47 -6.24 -7.66 -11.08
C ASP A 47 -6.54 -7.93 -12.56
N LEU A 48 -5.52 -8.26 -13.38
CA LEU A 48 -5.74 -8.55 -14.80
C LEU A 48 -6.64 -9.78 -15.04
N ALA A 49 -6.65 -10.76 -14.13
CA ALA A 49 -7.40 -12.00 -14.28
C ALA A 49 -8.85 -11.86 -13.80
N TYR A 50 -9.06 -11.14 -12.70
CA TYR A 50 -10.32 -11.01 -11.97
C TYR A 50 -10.56 -9.55 -11.58
N ASN A 51 -11.32 -8.84 -12.42
CA ASN A 51 -11.76 -7.47 -12.15
C ASN A 51 -13.22 -7.25 -12.54
N THR A 52 -13.82 -6.23 -11.92
CA THR A 52 -15.03 -5.62 -12.48
C THR A 52 -14.62 -4.76 -13.68
N PRO A 53 -15.33 -4.83 -14.82
CA PRO A 53 -14.98 -4.06 -16.01
C PRO A 53 -14.75 -2.58 -15.70
N GLY A 54 -13.61 -2.08 -16.18
CA GLY A 54 -13.19 -0.71 -15.98
C GLY A 54 -12.38 -0.45 -14.72
N ASP A 55 -12.26 -1.38 -13.76
CA ASP A 55 -11.48 -1.14 -12.54
C ASP A 55 -9.95 -1.23 -12.76
N ILE A 56 -9.49 -2.03 -13.72
CA ILE A 56 -8.08 -2.28 -14.01
C ILE A 56 -7.74 -1.82 -15.44
N GLN A 57 -6.59 -1.18 -15.59
CA GLN A 57 -6.01 -0.92 -16.89
C GLN A 57 -5.21 -2.13 -17.37
N SER A 58 -5.51 -2.63 -18.58
CA SER A 58 -4.81 -3.79 -19.15
C SER A 58 -3.32 -3.54 -19.36
N ASP A 59 -2.98 -2.33 -19.82
CA ASP A 59 -1.64 -2.02 -20.31
C ASP A 59 -0.64 -1.76 -19.19
N THR A 60 -1.13 -1.29 -18.03
CA THR A 60 -0.29 -0.93 -16.88
C THR A 60 -0.53 -1.82 -15.66
N ALA A 61 -1.56 -2.68 -15.71
CA ALA A 61 -2.04 -3.51 -14.60
C ALA A 61 -2.35 -2.77 -13.29
N ASN A 62 -2.47 -1.44 -13.37
CA ASN A 62 -2.88 -0.59 -12.25
C ASN A 62 -4.39 -0.45 -12.21
N LEU A 63 -4.90 0.04 -11.08
CA LEU A 63 -6.25 0.60 -11.02
C LEU A 63 -6.42 1.69 -12.09
N THR A 64 -7.60 1.75 -12.68
CA THR A 64 -8.03 2.95 -13.40
C THR A 64 -8.55 4.00 -12.42
N SER A 65 -8.94 5.16 -12.95
CA SER A 65 -9.73 6.14 -12.19
C SER A 65 -11.02 5.57 -11.61
N GLN A 66 -11.70 4.66 -12.32
CA GLN A 66 -12.90 3.98 -11.81
C GLN A 66 -12.55 3.06 -10.63
N GLY A 67 -11.49 2.27 -10.78
CA GLY A 67 -11.01 1.36 -9.74
C GLY A 67 -10.61 2.09 -8.46
N LEU A 68 -9.92 3.24 -8.62
CA LEU A 68 -9.59 4.12 -7.50
C LEU A 68 -10.83 4.73 -6.84
N ASN A 69 -11.82 5.21 -7.60
CA ASN A 69 -13.07 5.66 -6.99
C ASN A 69 -13.79 4.53 -6.23
N ARG A 70 -13.75 3.30 -6.75
CA ARG A 70 -14.33 2.14 -6.06
C ARG A 70 -13.61 1.89 -4.74
N SER A 71 -12.28 1.91 -4.72
CA SER A 71 -11.52 1.68 -3.48
C SER A 71 -11.83 2.74 -2.42
N LEU A 72 -11.92 4.02 -2.84
CA LEU A 72 -12.25 5.13 -1.96
C LEU A 72 -13.64 4.98 -1.32
N GLN A 73 -14.66 4.62 -2.11
CA GLN A 73 -16.03 4.40 -1.61
C GLN A 73 -16.17 3.07 -0.83
N MET A 74 -15.43 2.04 -1.23
CA MET A 74 -15.38 0.75 -0.52
C MET A 74 -14.85 0.92 0.89
N ALA A 75 -13.87 1.80 1.10
CA ALA A 75 -13.37 2.10 2.44
C ALA A 75 -14.45 2.64 3.39
N SER A 76 -15.28 3.59 2.92
CA SER A 76 -16.44 4.10 3.66
C SER A 76 -17.42 2.96 3.99
N TYR A 77 -17.73 2.12 3.00
CA TYR A 77 -18.61 0.96 3.17
C TYR A 77 -18.07 -0.04 4.21
N LEU A 78 -16.79 -0.41 4.13
CA LEU A 78 -16.14 -1.30 5.10
C LEU A 78 -16.22 -0.73 6.52
N LYS A 79 -15.84 0.54 6.69
CA LYS A 79 -15.84 1.19 8.00
C LYS A 79 -17.25 1.23 8.60
N GLN A 80 -18.24 1.64 7.83
CA GLN A 80 -19.59 1.89 8.33
C GLN A 80 -20.44 0.62 8.39
N GLN A 81 -20.52 -0.13 7.30
CA GLN A 81 -21.48 -1.22 7.12
C GLN A 81 -20.93 -2.56 7.60
N VAL A 82 -19.63 -2.82 7.43
CA VAL A 82 -19.03 -4.10 7.83
C VAL A 82 -18.59 -4.04 9.30
N LEU A 83 -17.86 -2.99 9.70
CA LEU A 83 -17.33 -2.85 11.07
C LEU A 83 -18.28 -2.12 12.04
N GLY A 84 -19.34 -1.46 11.54
CA GLY A 84 -20.23 -0.67 12.41
C GLY A 84 -19.52 0.55 13.01
N SER A 85 -18.63 1.19 12.25
CA SER A 85 -17.77 2.31 12.64
C SER A 85 -16.71 2.01 13.71
N LYS A 86 -16.50 0.74 14.07
CA LYS A 86 -15.47 0.32 15.02
C LYS A 86 -14.09 0.26 14.37
N SER A 87 -13.04 0.23 15.20
CA SER A 87 -11.65 0.19 14.74
C SER A 87 -11.21 -1.22 14.36
N VAL A 88 -10.33 -1.29 13.36
CA VAL A 88 -9.68 -2.53 12.94
C VAL A 88 -8.59 -2.97 13.92
N ASN A 89 -8.27 -4.27 13.94
CA ASN A 89 -7.18 -4.86 14.73
C ASN A 89 -5.95 -5.24 13.87
N GLY A 90 -6.14 -5.44 12.57
CA GLY A 90 -5.06 -5.68 11.63
C GLY A 90 -5.51 -5.48 10.19
N ILE A 91 -4.66 -4.90 9.36
CA ILE A 91 -4.84 -4.82 7.90
C ILE A 91 -3.65 -5.52 7.26
N TYR A 92 -3.94 -6.51 6.42
CA TYR A 92 -2.96 -7.30 5.70
C TYR A 92 -3.26 -7.19 4.22
N ALA A 93 -2.23 -6.95 3.42
CA ALA A 93 -2.37 -6.91 1.99
C ALA A 93 -1.29 -7.75 1.32
N LEU A 94 -1.55 -8.10 0.06
CA LEU A 94 -0.58 -8.82 -0.77
C LEU A 94 0.73 -8.04 -0.86
N SER A 95 1.84 -8.74 -0.64
CA SER A 95 3.19 -8.23 -0.90
C SER A 95 3.38 -8.07 -2.42
N PRO A 96 3.56 -6.85 -2.96
CA PRO A 96 3.35 -6.57 -4.39
C PRO A 96 4.20 -7.37 -5.37
N MET A 97 5.42 -7.75 -5.00
CA MET A 97 6.28 -8.53 -5.91
C MET A 97 5.97 -10.02 -5.93
N THR A 98 5.15 -10.54 -5.00
CA THR A 98 4.77 -11.97 -4.98
C THR A 98 3.80 -12.32 -6.12
N HIS A 99 3.14 -11.31 -6.70
CA HIS A 99 2.28 -11.43 -7.86
C HIS A 99 2.69 -10.41 -8.92
N LEU A 100 3.31 -10.89 -9.99
CA LEU A 100 3.60 -10.05 -11.15
C LEU A 100 2.50 -10.20 -12.19
N GLN A 101 1.92 -9.06 -12.59
CA GLN A 101 0.84 -9.00 -13.56
C GLN A 101 1.42 -9.29 -14.96
N THR A 102 1.06 -10.45 -15.51
CA THR A 102 1.85 -11.26 -16.47
C THR A 102 2.03 -10.70 -17.88
N VAL A 103 1.36 -9.61 -18.26
CA VAL A 103 1.56 -9.00 -19.59
C VAL A 103 2.85 -8.18 -19.64
N ASN A 104 3.26 -7.58 -18.52
CA ASN A 104 4.40 -6.65 -18.45
C ASN A 104 5.22 -6.78 -17.15
N ASN A 105 4.97 -7.83 -16.36
CA ASN A 105 5.60 -8.08 -15.07
C ASN A 105 5.48 -6.90 -14.09
N TYR A 106 4.36 -6.19 -14.10
CA TYR A 106 4.12 -5.12 -13.13
C TYR A 106 3.87 -5.71 -11.74
N PRO A 107 4.40 -5.07 -10.67
CA PRO A 107 4.04 -5.42 -9.32
C PRO A 107 2.54 -5.24 -9.08
N ASP A 108 1.94 -6.13 -8.28
CA ASP A 108 0.55 -5.98 -7.87
C ASP A 108 0.42 -4.95 -6.73
N MET A 109 0.40 -3.68 -7.12
CA MET A 109 0.14 -2.55 -6.22
C MET A 109 -1.33 -2.42 -5.84
N THR A 110 -2.22 -3.18 -6.48
CA THR A 110 -3.65 -2.98 -6.36
C THR A 110 -4.17 -3.39 -4.99
N ALA A 111 -3.69 -4.50 -4.41
CA ALA A 111 -4.10 -4.94 -3.07
C ALA A 111 -3.89 -3.85 -1.99
N ILE A 112 -2.70 -3.25 -1.95
CA ILE A 112 -2.40 -2.16 -0.99
C ILE A 112 -3.13 -0.86 -1.35
N GLY A 113 -3.20 -0.50 -2.63
CA GLY A 113 -3.93 0.69 -3.08
C GLY A 113 -5.42 0.62 -2.81
N PHE A 114 -6.02 -0.57 -2.92
CA PHE A 114 -7.46 -0.77 -2.75
C PHE A 114 -7.89 -0.65 -1.29
N ILE A 115 -7.01 -0.96 -0.33
CA ILE A 115 -7.28 -0.87 1.11
C ILE A 115 -6.73 0.39 1.78
N GLN A 116 -5.90 1.18 1.08
CA GLN A 116 -5.25 2.36 1.67
C GLN A 116 -6.23 3.36 2.28
N GLN A 117 -7.31 3.69 1.57
CA GLN A 117 -8.32 4.61 2.13
C GLN A 117 -8.95 4.04 3.40
N PHE A 118 -9.19 2.73 3.47
CA PHE A 118 -9.76 2.11 4.66
C PHE A 118 -8.80 2.21 5.86
N ALA A 119 -7.49 2.04 5.64
CA ALA A 119 -6.49 2.26 6.67
C ALA A 119 -6.58 3.68 7.25
N LEU A 120 -6.74 4.69 6.39
CA LEU A 120 -6.82 6.11 6.76
C LEU A 120 -8.14 6.52 7.43
N LEU A 121 -9.20 5.74 7.25
CA LEU A 121 -10.47 5.90 7.98
C LEU A 121 -10.47 5.22 9.35
N ASN A 122 -9.38 4.54 9.70
CA ASN A 122 -9.14 4.01 11.03
C ASN A 122 -8.19 4.92 11.81
N GLN A 123 -8.04 4.64 13.10
CA GLN A 123 -7.17 5.39 13.99
C GLN A 123 -6.28 4.45 14.77
N ILE A 124 -5.07 4.89 15.03
CA ILE A 124 -4.11 4.21 15.89
C ILE A 124 -3.48 5.21 16.85
N THR A 125 -3.22 4.75 18.08
CA THR A 125 -2.56 5.55 19.11
C THR A 125 -1.17 4.99 19.36
N LEU A 126 -0.14 5.82 19.20
CA LEU A 126 1.26 5.44 19.30
C LEU A 126 1.99 6.31 20.31
N ARG A 127 3.03 5.77 20.92
CA ARG A 127 4.04 6.57 21.64
C ARG A 127 4.90 7.32 20.63
N ILE A 128 5.00 8.63 20.80
CA ILE A 128 5.79 9.52 19.93
C ILE A 128 7.15 9.88 20.53
N ASP A 129 7.36 9.66 21.82
CA ASP A 129 8.62 9.95 22.50
C ASP A 129 9.01 8.89 23.54
N ALA A 130 10.19 9.06 24.13
CA ALA A 130 10.71 8.17 25.17
C ALA A 130 10.05 8.36 26.54
N ASN A 131 9.34 9.48 26.75
CA ASN A 131 8.62 9.77 27.99
C ASN A 131 7.25 9.08 28.03
N GLY A 132 6.83 8.48 26.92
CA GLY A 132 5.55 7.79 26.78
C GLY A 132 4.41 8.71 26.35
N THR A 133 4.70 9.91 25.85
CA THR A 133 3.68 10.76 25.23
C THR A 133 3.05 10.01 24.06
N THR A 134 1.72 10.00 23.99
CA THR A 134 0.99 9.34 22.92
C THR A 134 0.32 10.32 21.98
N TYR A 135 0.10 9.88 20.74
CA TYR A 135 -0.66 10.61 19.73
C TYR A 135 -1.59 9.66 18.97
N THR A 136 -2.81 10.09 18.69
CA THR A 136 -3.79 9.34 17.90
C THR A 136 -3.85 9.89 16.47
N GLY A 137 -3.36 9.11 15.51
CA GLY A 137 -3.39 9.46 14.08
C GLY A 137 -4.61 8.87 13.36
N ASN A 138 -5.10 9.57 12.32
CA ASN A 138 -6.09 9.04 11.36
C ASN A 138 -5.36 8.21 10.30
N ASN A 139 -5.09 6.97 10.67
CA ASN A 139 -4.17 6.04 10.02
C ASN A 139 -4.29 4.66 10.72
N TYR A 140 -4.00 3.60 9.98
CA TYR A 140 -3.66 2.29 10.53
C TYR A 140 -2.55 1.64 9.68
N PRO A 141 -1.58 0.93 10.28
CA PRO A 141 -0.55 0.20 9.53
C PRO A 141 -1.13 -0.82 8.56
N ILE A 142 -0.49 -0.97 7.40
CA ILE A 142 -0.80 -2.03 6.44
C ILE A 142 0.37 -3.01 6.43
N ASN A 143 0.11 -4.25 6.85
CA ASN A 143 1.10 -5.31 6.86
C ASN A 143 1.27 -5.88 5.45
N VAL A 144 2.45 -5.66 4.88
CA VAL A 144 2.82 -6.11 3.51
C VAL A 144 4.23 -6.68 3.42
N SER A 145 5.00 -6.71 4.50
CA SER A 145 6.40 -7.17 4.47
C SER A 145 6.50 -8.63 4.07
N TYR A 146 7.62 -9.01 3.43
CA TYR A 146 7.86 -10.41 3.09
C TYR A 146 7.99 -11.29 4.34
N ALA A 147 7.51 -12.52 4.22
CA ALA A 147 7.90 -13.62 5.09
C ALA A 147 9.31 -14.11 4.71
N GLU A 148 9.94 -14.89 5.60
CA GLU A 148 11.31 -15.40 5.41
C GLU A 148 11.52 -16.14 4.09
N TRP A 149 10.51 -16.88 3.64
CA TRP A 149 10.58 -17.68 2.42
C TRP A 149 9.76 -17.11 1.27
N GLY A 150 9.04 -16.00 1.52
CA GLY A 150 8.14 -15.37 0.57
C GLY A 150 8.80 -14.31 -0.31
N VAL A 151 10.13 -14.14 -0.26
CA VAL A 151 10.84 -13.20 -1.14
C VAL A 151 10.97 -13.80 -2.54
N PRO A 152 10.39 -13.18 -3.57
CA PRO A 152 10.46 -13.69 -4.95
C PRO A 152 11.88 -13.64 -5.53
N THR A 153 12.15 -14.50 -6.51
CA THR A 153 13.41 -14.45 -7.28
C THR A 153 13.62 -13.07 -7.92
N GLY A 154 14.83 -12.51 -7.75
CA GLY A 154 15.19 -11.21 -8.29
C GLY A 154 14.78 -10.01 -7.41
N VAL A 155 14.08 -10.26 -6.29
CA VAL A 155 13.83 -9.27 -5.25
C VAL A 155 14.92 -9.34 -4.20
N ALA A 156 15.41 -8.19 -3.75
CA ALA A 156 16.40 -8.09 -2.70
C ALA A 156 15.78 -8.51 -1.35
N THR A 157 16.51 -9.34 -0.61
CA THR A 157 16.13 -9.67 0.77
C THR A 157 16.11 -8.39 1.63
N PRO A 158 15.07 -8.19 2.45
CA PRO A 158 15.01 -7.04 3.35
C PRO A 158 16.24 -6.98 4.27
N THR A 159 16.78 -5.78 4.46
CA THR A 159 17.91 -5.56 5.37
C THR A 159 17.39 -5.43 6.80
N PRO A 160 18.00 -6.11 7.80
CA PRO A 160 17.62 -5.92 9.20
C PRO A 160 17.66 -4.45 9.61
N PRO A 161 16.65 -3.93 10.33
CA PRO A 161 16.62 -2.52 10.71
C PRO A 161 17.70 -2.18 11.74
N LEU A 162 18.09 -3.13 12.59
CA LEU A 162 19.12 -2.95 13.62
C LEU A 162 20.05 -4.17 13.67
N PRO A 163 21.31 -4.00 14.12
CA PRO A 163 22.19 -5.14 14.37
C PRO A 163 21.54 -6.17 15.31
N GLY A 164 21.46 -7.42 14.88
CA GLY A 164 20.85 -8.52 15.64
C GLY A 164 19.33 -8.67 15.47
N ALA A 165 18.65 -7.76 14.77
CA ALA A 165 17.26 -7.96 14.35
C ALA A 165 17.17 -8.99 13.21
N PRO A 166 16.03 -9.68 13.03
CA PRO A 166 15.82 -10.52 11.86
C PRO A 166 15.81 -9.69 10.56
N SER A 167 16.02 -10.34 9.42
CA SER A 167 15.81 -9.68 8.11
C SER A 167 14.33 -9.43 7.85
N TYR A 168 13.46 -10.33 8.28
CA TYR A 168 12.03 -10.31 7.98
C TYR A 168 11.22 -9.76 9.15
N CYS A 169 10.11 -9.09 8.85
CA CYS A 169 9.35 -8.36 9.85
C CYS A 169 8.60 -9.30 10.82
N PRO A 170 8.89 -9.27 12.13
CA PRO A 170 8.16 -10.08 13.10
C PRO A 170 6.82 -9.41 13.44
N GLY A 171 5.79 -9.69 12.64
CA GLY A 171 4.41 -9.26 12.93
C GLY A 171 3.81 -8.24 11.99
N CYS A 172 4.56 -7.79 10.97
CA CYS A 172 4.04 -6.97 9.86
C CYS A 172 4.11 -7.66 8.50
N THR A 173 4.23 -8.99 8.49
CA THR A 173 4.17 -9.79 7.27
C THR A 173 2.81 -9.66 6.58
N GLY A 174 2.85 -9.48 5.26
CA GLY A 174 1.67 -9.43 4.39
C GLY A 174 1.20 -10.80 3.94
N LEU A 175 0.42 -10.81 2.85
CA LEU A 175 0.05 -12.03 2.14
C LEU A 175 1.05 -12.32 1.02
N ASP A 176 1.38 -13.59 0.83
CA ASP A 176 2.13 -14.11 -0.31
C ASP A 176 1.16 -14.74 -1.31
N PHE A 177 1.20 -14.31 -2.57
CA PHE A 177 0.34 -14.83 -3.63
C PHE A 177 0.39 -16.36 -3.75
N ASN A 178 1.59 -16.94 -3.65
CA ASN A 178 1.81 -18.38 -3.81
C ASN A 178 1.63 -19.16 -2.51
N ASN A 179 1.39 -18.48 -1.38
CA ASN A 179 1.37 -19.08 -0.05
C ASN A 179 2.61 -19.98 0.18
N THR A 180 3.79 -19.46 -0.16
CA THR A 180 5.07 -20.17 -0.04
C THR A 180 5.22 -20.64 1.39
N ASN A 181 5.58 -21.92 1.56
CA ASN A 181 5.72 -22.56 2.87
C ASN A 181 4.51 -22.44 3.81
N GLY A 182 3.31 -22.12 3.29
CA GLY A 182 2.12 -21.94 4.11
C GLY A 182 2.12 -20.64 4.92
N ASP A 183 2.80 -19.58 4.45
CA ASP A 183 2.91 -18.30 5.15
C ASP A 183 1.53 -17.67 5.42
N ASN A 184 0.62 -17.66 4.45
CA ASN A 184 -0.74 -17.13 4.63
C ASN A 184 -1.53 -18.00 5.61
N ASP A 185 -1.36 -19.32 5.54
CA ASP A 185 -2.02 -20.27 6.44
C ASP A 185 -1.55 -20.03 7.88
N THR A 186 -0.25 -19.84 8.10
CA THR A 186 0.34 -19.55 9.41
C THR A 186 -0.17 -18.22 9.97
N LEU A 187 -0.24 -17.19 9.14
CA LEU A 187 -0.77 -15.88 9.53
C LEU A 187 -2.23 -16.00 10.02
N VAL A 188 -3.11 -16.58 9.20
CA VAL A 188 -4.54 -16.65 9.51
C VAL A 188 -4.81 -17.61 10.67
N THR A 189 -4.15 -18.76 10.73
CA THR A 189 -4.31 -19.70 11.86
C THR A 189 -3.81 -19.09 13.16
N GLY A 190 -2.72 -18.33 13.13
CA GLY A 190 -2.24 -17.58 14.29
C GLY A 190 -3.26 -16.56 14.83
N ILE A 191 -4.09 -15.97 13.97
CA ILE A 191 -5.19 -15.07 14.39
C ILE A 191 -6.34 -15.87 15.02
N ILE A 192 -6.80 -16.92 14.35
CA ILE A 192 -7.92 -17.75 14.82
C ILE A 192 -7.59 -18.43 16.16
N ASP A 193 -6.39 -19.03 16.26
CA ASP A 193 -5.99 -19.85 17.40
C ASP A 193 -5.75 -19.01 18.66
N LYS A 194 -5.33 -17.75 18.50
CA LYS A 194 -5.25 -16.77 19.61
C LYS A 194 -6.62 -16.40 20.17
N LYS A 195 -7.70 -16.62 19.40
CA LYS A 195 -9.07 -16.24 19.76
C LYS A 195 -9.21 -14.75 20.14
N ALA A 196 -8.37 -13.90 19.56
CA ALA A 196 -8.41 -12.47 19.80
C ALA A 196 -9.58 -11.89 19.00
N SER A 197 -10.65 -11.51 19.71
CA SER A 197 -11.83 -10.92 19.08
C SER A 197 -11.49 -9.58 18.45
N GLY A 198 -12.16 -9.24 17.36
CA GLY A 198 -11.89 -8.03 16.61
C GLY A 198 -12.04 -8.20 15.11
N TYR A 199 -11.46 -7.27 14.37
CA TYR A 199 -11.58 -7.16 12.91
C TYR A 199 -10.20 -7.24 12.25
N TYR A 200 -9.99 -8.28 11.45
CA TYR A 200 -8.76 -8.51 10.68
C TYR A 200 -9.11 -8.46 9.20
N VAL A 201 -8.56 -7.47 8.49
CA VAL A 201 -8.89 -7.21 7.09
C VAL A 201 -7.76 -7.67 6.19
N PHE A 202 -8.10 -8.41 5.16
CA PHE A 202 -7.19 -9.00 4.19
C PHE A 202 -7.55 -8.48 2.79
N SER A 203 -6.60 -7.86 2.08
CA SER A 203 -6.79 -7.44 0.69
C SER A 203 -5.84 -8.19 -0.23
N ALA A 204 -6.40 -8.92 -1.19
CA ALA A 204 -5.63 -9.68 -2.16
C ALA A 204 -6.51 -10.04 -3.38
N PRO A 205 -5.89 -10.49 -4.50
CA PRO A 205 -6.59 -11.06 -5.62
C PRO A 205 -7.50 -12.23 -5.24
N TRP A 206 -8.44 -12.52 -6.14
CA TRP A 206 -9.48 -13.52 -5.90
C TRP A 206 -8.91 -14.90 -5.59
N GLU A 207 -7.84 -15.30 -6.26
CA GLU A 207 -7.17 -16.59 -6.12
C GLU A 207 -6.65 -16.78 -4.69
N THR A 208 -5.93 -15.78 -4.17
CA THR A 208 -5.39 -15.79 -2.81
C THR A 208 -6.52 -15.85 -1.79
N ILE A 209 -7.59 -15.07 -1.95
CA ILE A 209 -8.74 -15.07 -1.04
C ILE A 209 -9.49 -16.41 -1.10
N LYS A 210 -9.74 -16.95 -2.29
CA LYS A 210 -10.41 -18.23 -2.48
C LYS A 210 -9.61 -19.37 -1.83
N ALA A 211 -8.29 -19.36 -1.99
CA ALA A 211 -7.39 -20.33 -1.36
C ALA A 211 -7.48 -20.24 0.17
N LEU A 212 -7.36 -19.03 0.74
CA LEU A 212 -7.47 -18.80 2.19
C LEU A 212 -8.81 -19.25 2.75
N LEU A 213 -9.93 -18.84 2.15
CA LEU A 213 -11.27 -19.26 2.57
C LEU A 213 -11.41 -20.79 2.56
N THR A 214 -10.92 -21.45 1.51
CA THR A 214 -10.93 -22.91 1.39
C THR A 214 -10.10 -23.58 2.49
N LYS A 215 -8.91 -23.04 2.78
CA LYS A 215 -8.01 -23.57 3.80
C LYS A 215 -8.57 -23.41 5.20
N ILE A 216 -9.11 -22.24 5.53
CA ILE A 216 -9.79 -21.99 6.82
C ILE A 216 -10.95 -22.96 6.99
N ASN A 217 -11.81 -23.06 5.98
CA ASN A 217 -13.00 -23.91 6.04
C ASN A 217 -12.65 -25.40 6.25
N THR A 218 -11.62 -25.88 5.55
CA THR A 218 -11.15 -27.26 5.65
C THR A 218 -10.45 -27.52 6.98
N ARG A 219 -9.51 -26.66 7.39
CA ARG A 219 -8.69 -26.86 8.60
C ARG A 219 -9.52 -26.88 9.87
N TYR A 220 -10.51 -26.00 9.99
CA TYR A 220 -11.33 -25.87 11.19
C TYR A 220 -12.68 -26.61 11.09
N GLY A 221 -12.96 -27.26 9.96
CA GLY A 221 -14.20 -28.02 9.76
C GLY A 221 -15.47 -27.18 9.86
N TYR A 222 -15.42 -25.92 9.44
CA TYR A 222 -16.54 -24.98 9.61
C TYR A 222 -17.72 -25.25 8.67
N ASN A 223 -17.53 -26.00 7.59
CA ASN A 223 -18.56 -26.32 6.59
C ASN A 223 -19.27 -25.08 6.01
N LEU A 224 -18.51 -24.00 5.79
CA LEU A 224 -18.98 -22.75 5.21
C LEU A 224 -19.35 -22.94 3.73
N ASN A 225 -20.44 -22.30 3.28
CA ASN A 225 -20.82 -22.24 1.87
C ASN A 225 -19.98 -21.20 1.13
N LEU A 226 -18.84 -21.63 0.58
CA LEU A 226 -17.89 -20.71 -0.06
C LEU A 226 -18.31 -20.32 -1.48
N PRO A 227 -18.07 -19.06 -1.90
CA PRO A 227 -18.22 -18.64 -3.30
C PRO A 227 -17.37 -19.49 -4.26
N ALA A 228 -18.00 -20.07 -5.29
CA ALA A 228 -17.31 -20.92 -6.27
C ALA A 228 -16.50 -20.11 -7.30
N THR A 229 -16.99 -18.93 -7.66
CA THR A 229 -16.47 -18.05 -8.71
C THR A 229 -16.27 -16.62 -8.20
N TYR A 230 -15.46 -15.85 -8.92
CA TYR A 230 -15.33 -14.42 -8.69
C TYR A 230 -16.68 -13.72 -8.92
N MET A 231 -17.11 -12.89 -7.95
CA MET A 231 -18.41 -12.22 -7.97
C MET A 231 -18.31 -10.73 -8.33
N GLY A 232 -17.09 -10.20 -8.50
CA GLY A 232 -16.84 -8.77 -8.72
C GLY A 232 -16.24 -8.06 -7.51
N THR A 233 -15.65 -6.90 -7.75
CA THR A 233 -14.92 -6.06 -6.77
C THR A 233 -15.84 -5.48 -5.68
N ASN A 234 -17.16 -5.55 -5.84
CA ASN A 234 -18.11 -5.08 -4.82
C ASN A 234 -18.30 -6.08 -3.67
N TYR A 235 -17.81 -7.30 -3.81
CA TYR A 235 -18.04 -8.36 -2.83
C TYR A 235 -16.94 -8.40 -1.79
N VAL A 236 -17.37 -8.45 -0.53
CA VAL A 236 -16.50 -8.63 0.65
C VAL A 236 -17.00 -9.85 1.41
N TYR A 237 -16.09 -10.74 1.76
CA TYR A 237 -16.42 -11.97 2.48
C TYR A 237 -15.93 -11.87 3.92
N ALA A 238 -16.72 -12.26 4.89
CA ALA A 238 -16.31 -12.26 6.29
C ALA A 238 -16.55 -13.62 6.93
N VAL A 239 -15.49 -14.25 7.44
CA VAL A 239 -15.60 -15.40 8.34
C VAL A 239 -15.68 -14.85 9.76
N SER A 240 -16.84 -14.98 10.39
CA SER A 240 -17.10 -14.50 11.74
C SER A 240 -17.18 -15.68 12.71
N ILE A 241 -16.23 -15.77 13.65
CA ILE A 241 -16.08 -16.88 14.58
C ILE A 241 -16.45 -16.40 15.98
N GLN A 242 -17.52 -16.97 16.54
CA GLN A 242 -17.96 -16.68 17.89
C GLN A 242 -17.01 -17.25 18.94
N SER A 243 -17.07 -16.74 20.17
CA SER A 243 -16.35 -17.30 21.32
C SER A 243 -16.69 -18.79 21.59
N SER A 244 -17.87 -19.25 21.16
CA SER A 244 -18.28 -20.65 21.18
C SER A 244 -17.54 -21.55 20.18
N GLY A 245 -16.76 -20.97 19.26
CA GLY A 245 -16.08 -21.64 18.15
C GLY A 245 -16.94 -21.83 16.91
N LYS A 246 -18.22 -21.45 16.93
CA LYS A 246 -19.09 -21.48 15.76
C LYS A 246 -18.70 -20.39 14.77
N ALA A 247 -18.50 -20.76 13.52
CA ALA A 247 -18.18 -19.83 12.43
C ALA A 247 -19.37 -19.70 11.45
N SER A 248 -19.51 -18.51 10.87
CA SER A 248 -20.38 -18.25 9.73
C SER A 248 -19.63 -17.47 8.66
N LEU A 249 -20.07 -17.62 7.40
CA LEU A 249 -19.63 -16.79 6.30
C LEU A 249 -20.71 -15.74 6.03
N VAL A 250 -20.35 -14.47 6.14
CA VAL A 250 -21.20 -13.35 5.74
C VAL A 250 -20.67 -12.79 4.43
N THR A 251 -21.55 -12.59 3.44
CA THR A 251 -21.18 -11.98 2.15
C THR A 251 -21.82 -10.60 2.06
N TYR A 252 -20.99 -9.58 1.95
CA TYR A 252 -21.40 -8.20 1.72
C TYR A 252 -21.29 -7.86 0.24
N ASN A 253 -22.19 -7.01 -0.25
CA ASN A 253 -22.12 -6.44 -1.59
C ASN A 253 -22.36 -4.94 -1.48
N SER A 254 -21.33 -4.15 -1.74
CA SER A 254 -21.37 -2.69 -1.62
C SER A 254 -22.24 -2.01 -2.68
N LYS A 255 -22.56 -2.71 -3.78
CA LYS A 255 -23.33 -2.21 -4.94
C LYS A 255 -22.77 -0.90 -5.53
N LEU A 256 -21.48 -0.64 -5.35
CA LEU A 256 -20.85 0.57 -5.86
C LEU A 256 -20.80 0.55 -7.39
N ASN A 257 -21.03 1.71 -7.99
CA ASN A 257 -20.89 1.94 -9.43
C ASN A 257 -20.25 3.32 -9.68
N PRO A 258 -18.94 3.45 -9.41
CA PRO A 258 -18.26 4.73 -9.48
C PRO A 258 -18.07 5.21 -10.94
N PRO A 259 -17.85 6.53 -11.14
CA PRO A 259 -17.55 7.07 -12.46
C PRO A 259 -16.16 6.65 -12.96
N ALA A 260 -15.96 6.67 -14.27
CA ALA A 260 -14.67 6.41 -14.91
C ALA A 260 -13.68 7.59 -14.85
N THR A 261 -14.11 8.75 -14.34
CA THR A 261 -13.26 9.94 -14.17
C THR A 261 -12.45 9.87 -12.89
N TYR A 262 -11.29 10.52 -12.85
CA TYR A 262 -10.48 10.60 -11.62
C TYR A 262 -11.30 11.13 -10.43
N PRO A 263 -11.09 10.62 -9.20
CA PRO A 263 -11.87 11.05 -8.04
C PRO A 263 -11.84 12.57 -7.84
N VAL A 264 -13.02 13.14 -7.63
CA VAL A 264 -13.16 14.55 -7.24
C VAL A 264 -13.03 14.63 -5.72
N LEU A 265 -12.01 15.34 -5.25
CA LEU A 265 -11.81 15.54 -3.82
C LEU A 265 -13.00 16.31 -3.21
N PRO A 266 -13.45 15.97 -1.99
CA PRO A 266 -14.61 16.61 -1.36
C PRO A 266 -14.35 18.07 -0.97
N ALA A 267 -13.09 18.49 -0.94
CA ALA A 267 -12.67 19.89 -0.77
C ALA A 267 -11.44 20.17 -1.65
N PRO A 268 -11.24 21.42 -2.10
CA PRO A 268 -10.03 21.79 -2.83
C PRO A 268 -8.81 21.73 -1.91
N VAL A 269 -7.70 21.20 -2.42
CA VAL A 269 -6.39 21.26 -1.74
C VAL A 269 -5.79 22.64 -1.96
N ALA A 270 -5.41 23.29 -0.85
CA ALA A 270 -4.83 24.62 -0.88
C ALA A 270 -3.45 24.61 -1.56
N SER A 271 -3.21 25.57 -2.44
CA SER A 271 -1.92 25.74 -3.11
C SER A 271 -1.02 26.71 -2.37
N ALA A 272 0.29 26.45 -2.41
CA ALA A 272 1.34 27.36 -1.96
C ALA A 272 2.30 27.72 -3.10
N ALA A 273 2.96 28.87 -3.00
CA ALA A 273 4.03 29.23 -3.92
C ALA A 273 5.30 28.42 -3.62
N CYS A 274 6.05 28.06 -4.66
CA CYS A 274 7.39 27.47 -4.50
C CYS A 274 8.34 28.53 -3.94
N THR A 275 8.59 28.50 -2.63
CA THR A 275 9.41 29.51 -1.94
C THR A 275 10.84 29.05 -1.67
N ASN A 276 11.15 27.76 -1.86
CA ASN A 276 12.43 27.15 -1.45
C ASN A 276 12.76 27.44 0.03
N LYS A 277 11.73 27.58 0.87
CA LYS A 277 11.85 27.95 2.29
C LYS A 277 12.69 26.93 3.07
N TYR A 278 12.45 25.64 2.85
CA TYR A 278 13.07 24.59 3.64
C TYR A 278 14.36 24.05 3.02
N GLN A 279 14.40 23.99 1.70
CA GLN A 279 15.59 23.63 0.95
C GLN A 279 15.95 24.81 0.03
N PRO A 280 17.06 25.51 0.29
CA PRO A 280 17.54 26.57 -0.58
C PRO A 280 17.64 26.09 -2.03
N TYR A 281 17.45 27.02 -2.96
CA TYR A 281 17.65 26.73 -4.37
C TYR A 281 19.06 26.19 -4.61
N PHE A 282 19.13 25.07 -5.31
CA PHE A 282 20.34 24.40 -5.73
C PHE A 282 20.24 24.10 -7.22
N SER A 283 21.36 24.31 -7.91
CA SER A 283 21.55 23.86 -9.29
C SER A 283 23.02 23.62 -9.55
N THR A 284 23.34 22.49 -10.16
CA THR A 284 24.67 22.18 -10.67
C THR A 284 24.57 21.60 -12.07
N VAL A 285 25.57 21.90 -12.90
CA VAL A 285 25.74 21.37 -14.25
C VAL A 285 27.16 20.82 -14.35
N LEU A 286 27.28 19.54 -14.64
CA LEU A 286 28.56 18.83 -14.77
C LEU A 286 28.72 18.37 -16.23
N THR A 287 29.65 19.02 -16.94
CA THR A 287 29.94 18.75 -18.35
C THR A 287 31.24 17.97 -18.50
N GLY A 288 31.20 16.85 -19.22
CA GLY A 288 32.38 16.01 -19.47
C GLY A 288 33.54 16.80 -20.08
N GLY A 289 34.73 16.64 -19.50
CA GLY A 289 35.94 17.33 -19.96
C GLY A 289 36.09 18.78 -19.49
N VAL A 290 35.11 19.32 -18.75
CA VAL A 290 35.17 20.67 -18.19
C VAL A 290 35.52 20.61 -16.70
N ASN A 291 36.46 21.42 -16.23
CA ASN A 291 36.83 21.52 -14.80
C ASN A 291 37.16 20.19 -14.11
N GLY A 292 37.74 19.23 -14.84
CA GLY A 292 38.10 17.91 -14.32
C GLY A 292 36.93 16.92 -14.20
N ILE A 293 35.73 17.29 -14.67
CA ILE A 293 34.56 16.42 -14.68
C ILE A 293 34.74 15.30 -15.70
N THR A 294 34.46 14.07 -15.26
CA THR A 294 34.44 12.87 -16.11
C THR A 294 33.03 12.31 -16.14
N VAL A 295 32.49 12.05 -17.33
CA VAL A 295 31.20 11.36 -17.45
C VAL A 295 31.39 9.90 -17.05
N PRO A 296 30.63 9.37 -16.07
CA PRO A 296 30.74 7.98 -15.65
C PRO A 296 30.47 7.02 -16.82
N SER A 297 31.22 5.92 -16.85
CA SER A 297 30.98 4.86 -17.83
C SER A 297 29.58 4.26 -17.64
N GLY A 298 28.84 4.09 -18.74
CA GLY A 298 27.52 3.47 -18.72
C GLY A 298 26.41 4.34 -18.10
N ILE A 299 26.64 5.65 -17.90
CA ILE A 299 25.58 6.56 -17.48
C ILE A 299 24.43 6.56 -18.51
N ASN A 300 23.19 6.68 -18.02
CA ASN A 300 22.01 6.88 -18.86
C ASN A 300 22.14 8.19 -19.66
N THR A 301 21.53 8.25 -20.84
CA THR A 301 21.51 9.45 -21.69
C THR A 301 20.09 9.81 -22.09
N ASN A 302 19.86 11.08 -22.41
CA ASN A 302 18.53 11.60 -22.77
C ASN A 302 17.45 11.24 -21.75
N SER A 303 17.75 11.36 -20.46
CA SER A 303 16.84 10.95 -19.39
C SER A 303 16.57 12.08 -18.41
N THR A 304 15.40 12.04 -17.79
CA THR A 304 15.02 12.98 -16.75
C THR A 304 14.34 12.24 -15.60
N ILE A 305 14.75 12.49 -14.37
CA ILE A 305 14.17 11.88 -13.18
C ILE A 305 13.69 13.00 -12.26
N TYR A 306 12.39 12.99 -11.97
CA TYR A 306 11.75 13.83 -10.96
C TYR A 306 11.59 13.01 -9.69
N ILE A 307 12.11 13.50 -8.57
CA ILE A 307 12.12 12.79 -7.30
C ILE A 307 11.30 13.58 -6.29
N VAL A 308 10.25 12.95 -5.79
CA VAL A 308 9.39 13.46 -4.71
C VAL A 308 9.63 12.62 -3.45
N ARG A 309 9.52 13.26 -2.29
CA ARG A 309 9.48 12.52 -1.03
C ARG A 309 8.07 11.95 -0.81
N HIS A 310 7.95 10.93 0.03
CA HIS A 310 6.64 10.43 0.44
C HIS A 310 5.76 11.50 1.11
N ALA A 311 4.46 11.25 1.13
CA ALA A 311 3.48 12.08 1.82
C ALA A 311 3.65 12.07 3.36
N GLU A 312 2.92 12.97 4.03
CA GLU A 312 3.00 13.26 5.47
C GLU A 312 2.86 12.02 6.36
N ALA A 313 3.83 11.78 7.24
CA ALA A 313 3.76 10.73 8.26
C ALA A 313 3.53 11.28 9.68
N HIS A 314 3.65 12.60 9.89
CA HIS A 314 3.75 13.20 11.22
C HIS A 314 2.57 14.14 11.52
N PRO A 315 1.51 13.64 12.17
CA PRO A 315 0.42 14.48 12.66
C PRO A 315 0.76 15.23 13.96
N ASP A 316 1.87 14.90 14.62
CA ASP A 316 2.32 15.53 15.86
C ASP A 316 3.40 16.62 15.61
N PRO A 317 3.47 17.69 16.44
CA PRO A 317 4.45 18.75 16.27
C PRO A 317 5.92 18.33 16.42
N GLY A 318 6.17 17.17 17.03
CA GLY A 318 7.51 16.64 17.31
C GLY A 318 8.04 15.71 16.22
N PHE A 319 7.24 15.41 15.18
CA PHE A 319 7.58 14.47 14.12
C PHE A 319 7.93 13.07 14.66
N GLY A 320 7.30 12.67 15.77
CA GLY A 320 7.57 11.41 16.45
C GLY A 320 6.60 10.28 16.11
N PHE A 321 5.42 10.60 15.57
CA PHE A 321 4.46 9.59 15.12
C PHE A 321 4.97 8.93 13.84
N GLU A 322 5.04 7.60 13.87
CA GLU A 322 5.56 6.81 12.76
C GLU A 322 5.01 5.38 12.81
N ASP A 323 4.39 4.95 11.71
CA ASP A 323 3.80 3.63 11.57
C ASP A 323 3.94 3.02 10.17
N GLY A 324 4.84 3.59 9.37
CA GLY A 324 5.18 3.10 8.04
C GLY A 324 4.19 3.50 6.95
N ASN A 325 3.02 4.05 7.31
CA ASN A 325 2.06 4.65 6.39
C ASN A 325 2.12 6.18 6.45
N TYR A 326 1.45 6.87 5.52
CA TYR A 326 1.15 8.28 5.68
C TYR A 326 -0.20 8.45 6.38
N VAL A 327 -0.40 9.60 7.02
CA VAL A 327 -1.66 9.93 7.69
C VAL A 327 -2.67 10.56 6.75
N ALA A 328 -3.90 10.76 7.22
CA ALA A 328 -4.99 11.43 6.50
C ALA A 328 -4.60 12.69 5.70
N ALA A 329 -3.79 13.59 6.27
CA ALA A 329 -3.28 14.77 5.55
C ALA A 329 -2.46 14.36 4.31
N GLY A 330 -1.64 13.31 4.43
CA GLY A 330 -0.89 12.72 3.34
C GLY A 330 -1.77 12.18 2.21
N GLN A 331 -2.96 11.65 2.52
CA GLN A 331 -3.92 11.20 1.51
C GLN A 331 -4.43 12.34 0.62
N TRP A 332 -4.71 13.50 1.21
CA TRP A 332 -5.10 14.68 0.44
C TRP A 332 -4.00 15.09 -0.54
N ARG A 333 -2.74 15.07 -0.08
CA ARG A 333 -1.58 15.30 -0.93
C ARG A 333 -1.47 14.25 -2.04
N ALA A 334 -1.49 12.96 -1.70
CA ALA A 334 -1.32 11.86 -2.64
C ALA A 334 -2.38 11.88 -3.76
N LEU A 335 -3.66 12.04 -3.40
CA LEU A 335 -4.76 12.15 -4.38
C LEU A 335 -4.70 13.45 -5.19
N SER A 336 -4.15 14.53 -4.63
CA SER A 336 -4.00 15.81 -5.35
C SER A 336 -2.74 15.89 -6.20
N LEU A 337 -1.81 14.94 -6.08
CA LEU A 337 -0.48 15.00 -6.70
C LEU A 337 -0.57 15.16 -8.22
N ALA A 338 -1.49 14.45 -8.88
CA ALA A 338 -1.71 14.57 -10.32
C ALA A 338 -2.12 15.99 -10.76
N ASN A 339 -2.93 16.68 -9.95
CA ASN A 339 -3.31 18.07 -10.20
C ASN A 339 -2.14 19.02 -9.88
N ALA A 340 -1.44 18.79 -8.77
CA ALA A 340 -0.33 19.62 -8.29
C ALA A 340 0.85 19.65 -9.27
N LEU A 341 1.09 18.53 -9.96
CA LEU A 341 2.18 18.35 -10.92
C LEU A 341 1.76 18.57 -12.39
N ARG A 342 0.48 18.87 -12.65
CA ARG A 342 -0.03 19.10 -14.00
C ARG A 342 0.74 20.23 -14.69
N GLY A 343 1.29 19.96 -15.86
CA GLY A 343 2.06 20.93 -16.65
C GLY A 343 3.44 21.26 -16.09
N LYS A 344 3.84 20.68 -14.96
CA LYS A 344 5.20 20.85 -14.38
C LYS A 344 6.14 19.73 -14.84
N ILE A 345 5.63 18.52 -14.93
CA ILE A 345 6.38 17.32 -15.33
C ILE A 345 5.55 16.47 -16.31
N SER A 346 6.23 15.60 -17.06
CA SER A 346 5.58 14.65 -17.99
C SER A 346 6.33 13.30 -18.02
N PRO A 347 6.33 12.55 -16.92
CA PRO A 347 6.96 11.23 -16.87
C PRO A 347 6.20 10.21 -17.72
N ASN A 348 6.92 9.19 -18.19
CA ASN A 348 6.38 8.04 -18.89
C ASN A 348 6.30 6.77 -18.02
N ALA A 349 6.89 6.79 -16.82
CA ALA A 349 6.78 5.73 -15.83
C ALA A 349 6.96 6.28 -14.40
N VAL A 350 6.44 5.53 -13.42
CA VAL A 350 6.59 5.79 -11.99
C VAL A 350 7.42 4.68 -11.34
N TYR A 351 8.34 5.06 -10.46
CA TYR A 351 9.12 4.15 -9.62
C TYR A 351 8.99 4.50 -8.15
N SER A 352 9.10 3.50 -7.27
CA SER A 352 9.15 3.71 -5.82
C SER A 352 9.89 2.58 -5.10
N ILE A 353 10.16 2.80 -3.82
CA ILE A 353 10.52 1.76 -2.85
C ILE A 353 9.50 0.61 -2.87
N ASP A 354 9.99 -0.62 -2.87
CA ASP A 354 9.20 -1.82 -2.60
C ASP A 354 8.66 -1.78 -1.16
N PRO A 355 7.33 -1.67 -0.96
CA PRO A 355 6.74 -1.54 0.37
C PRO A 355 6.91 -2.81 1.23
N ALA A 356 7.18 -3.95 0.62
CA ALA A 356 7.45 -5.20 1.33
C ALA A 356 8.93 -5.39 1.70
N GLY A 357 9.82 -4.62 1.05
CA GLY A 357 11.28 -4.70 1.18
C GLY A 357 11.88 -3.96 2.37
N VAL A 358 11.10 -3.08 3.03
CA VAL A 358 11.54 -2.29 4.19
C VAL A 358 10.53 -2.42 5.33
N TRP A 359 11.06 -2.60 6.54
CA TRP A 359 10.28 -2.58 7.77
C TRP A 359 11.15 -2.08 8.92
N TYR A 360 10.53 -1.68 10.02
CA TYR A 360 11.25 -1.35 11.25
C TYR A 360 10.34 -1.48 12.48
N PRO A 361 10.91 -1.68 13.68
CA PRO A 361 10.20 -1.48 14.92
C PRO A 361 9.96 0.02 15.14
N ASN A 362 8.71 0.43 15.37
CA ASN A 362 8.45 1.66 16.09
C ASN A 362 8.48 1.38 17.60
N ARG A 363 8.03 2.33 18.42
CA ARG A 363 8.06 2.17 19.88
C ARG A 363 7.12 1.07 20.38
N ASP A 364 6.06 0.78 19.65
CA ASP A 364 4.93 -0.05 20.10
C ASP A 364 4.83 -1.41 19.38
N PHE A 365 5.23 -1.49 18.11
CA PHE A 365 5.18 -2.69 17.27
C PHE A 365 6.07 -2.53 16.03
N THR A 366 6.11 -3.54 15.16
CA THR A 366 6.83 -3.49 13.89
C THR A 366 5.91 -3.11 12.73
N VAL A 367 6.41 -2.33 11.78
CA VAL A 367 5.61 -1.81 10.67
C VAL A 367 6.28 -2.00 9.32
N SER A 368 5.45 -2.26 8.30
CA SER A 368 5.86 -2.24 6.89
C SER A 368 5.93 -0.82 6.39
N TYR A 369 6.81 -0.56 5.43
CA TYR A 369 7.11 0.78 4.96
C TYR A 369 6.41 1.09 3.63
N VAL A 370 5.12 1.47 3.70
CA VAL A 370 4.23 1.58 2.54
C VAL A 370 4.14 2.98 1.94
N ARG A 371 4.50 4.02 2.71
CA ARG A 371 4.18 5.41 2.36
C ARG A 371 4.74 5.93 1.03
N PRO A 372 5.97 5.62 0.58
CA PRO A 372 6.46 6.21 -0.69
C PRO A 372 5.67 5.69 -1.87
N SER A 373 5.38 4.38 -1.90
CA SER A 373 4.71 3.77 -3.04
C SER A 373 3.25 4.20 -3.11
N LEU A 374 2.58 4.31 -1.98
CA LEU A 374 1.21 4.81 -1.92
C LEU A 374 1.10 6.34 -2.16
N THR A 375 2.21 7.08 -2.12
CA THR A 375 2.21 8.54 -2.40
C THR A 375 2.04 8.80 -3.90
N ALA A 376 2.76 8.06 -4.75
CA ALA A 376 2.71 8.24 -6.20
C ALA A 376 1.70 7.34 -6.91
N LEU A 377 1.13 6.33 -6.23
CA LEU A 377 0.13 5.44 -6.84
C LEU A 377 -1.06 6.19 -7.45
N PRO A 378 -1.68 7.18 -6.77
CA PRO A 378 -2.77 7.95 -7.39
C PRO A 378 -2.32 8.78 -8.59
N TYR A 379 -1.06 9.22 -8.65
CA TYR A 379 -0.50 9.92 -9.81
C TYR A 379 -0.35 8.99 -11.01
N ALA A 380 0.17 7.77 -10.80
CA ALA A 380 0.27 6.77 -11.85
C ALA A 380 -1.10 6.39 -12.43
N ILE A 381 -2.10 6.23 -11.56
CA ILE A 381 -3.49 5.95 -11.95
C ILE A 381 -4.07 7.11 -12.78
N ALA A 382 -3.90 8.35 -12.32
CA ALA A 382 -4.45 9.53 -12.99
C ALA A 382 -3.92 9.72 -14.43
N ASN A 383 -2.65 9.37 -14.64
CA ASN A 383 -1.93 9.57 -15.89
C ASN A 383 -1.77 8.28 -16.70
N ASN A 384 -2.38 7.18 -16.27
CA ASN A 384 -2.29 5.88 -16.92
C ASN A 384 -0.84 5.41 -17.15
N LEU A 385 0.01 5.55 -16.13
CA LEU A 385 1.43 5.24 -16.23
C LEU A 385 1.76 3.83 -15.69
N PRO A 386 2.74 3.15 -16.30
CA PRO A 386 3.45 2.03 -15.68
C PRO A 386 3.93 2.38 -14.27
N TYR A 387 3.76 1.46 -13.32
CA TYR A 387 4.25 1.59 -11.95
C TYR A 387 5.22 0.45 -11.64
N TYR A 388 6.46 0.78 -11.28
CA TYR A 388 7.50 -0.18 -10.93
C TYR A 388 7.99 0.03 -9.49
N LEU A 389 8.59 -1.03 -8.93
CA LEU A 389 9.26 -0.98 -7.63
C LEU A 389 10.75 -1.21 -7.83
N ALA A 390 11.59 -0.47 -7.10
CA ALA A 390 13.03 -0.68 -7.01
C ALA A 390 13.34 -1.90 -6.10
N ALA A 391 12.73 -3.04 -6.42
CA ALA A 391 12.75 -4.25 -5.59
C ALA A 391 14.05 -5.06 -5.74
N GLY A 392 14.81 -4.85 -6.81
CA GLY A 392 16.05 -5.60 -7.09
C GLY A 392 17.29 -5.09 -6.37
N ILE A 393 17.18 -4.01 -5.59
CA ILE A 393 18.30 -3.43 -4.84
C ILE A 393 18.00 -3.42 -3.34
N SER A 394 19.05 -3.50 -2.52
CA SER A 394 18.89 -3.26 -1.09
C SER A 394 18.50 -1.81 -0.83
N LEU A 395 17.47 -1.63 -0.01
CA LEU A 395 17.01 -0.31 0.44
C LEU A 395 17.61 0.08 1.79
N GLY A 396 18.50 -0.77 2.34
CA GLY A 396 19.15 -0.54 3.62
C GLY A 396 18.23 -0.67 4.82
N SER A 397 18.74 -0.20 5.97
CA SER A 397 17.96 -0.06 7.19
C SER A 397 17.22 1.28 7.20
N ALA A 398 15.96 1.26 7.66
CA ALA A 398 15.17 2.47 7.89
C ALA A 398 15.80 3.44 8.91
N PHE A 399 16.76 2.99 9.72
CA PHE A 399 17.47 3.82 10.72
C PHE A 399 18.81 4.37 10.25
N ASN A 400 19.29 3.97 9.06
CA ASN A 400 20.52 4.52 8.47
C ASN A 400 20.26 5.00 7.03
N PRO A 401 19.45 6.05 6.84
CA PRO A 401 19.10 6.53 5.50
C PRO A 401 20.29 7.15 4.73
N THR A 402 21.41 7.41 5.41
CA THR A 402 22.63 7.97 4.84
C THR A 402 23.70 6.92 4.52
N ASP A 403 23.35 5.64 4.54
CA ASP A 403 24.28 4.56 4.19
C ASP A 403 24.87 4.76 2.78
N ALA A 404 26.20 4.83 2.69
CA ALA A 404 26.90 5.14 1.45
C ALA A 404 26.79 4.03 0.41
N THR A 405 26.72 2.77 0.82
CA THR A 405 26.54 1.63 -0.09
C THR A 405 25.14 1.66 -0.68
N VAL A 406 24.12 1.85 0.17
CA VAL A 406 22.72 1.96 -0.28
C VAL A 406 22.54 3.16 -1.22
N ALA A 407 23.15 4.30 -0.89
CA ALA A 407 23.14 5.50 -1.73
C ALA A 407 23.80 5.23 -3.09
N GLN A 408 24.94 4.54 -3.11
CA GLN A 408 25.63 4.18 -4.35
C GLN A 408 24.81 3.20 -5.19
N ASP A 409 24.24 2.16 -4.58
CA ASP A 409 23.43 1.15 -5.29
C ASP A 409 22.15 1.78 -5.86
N THR A 410 21.51 2.66 -5.10
CA THR A 410 20.33 3.42 -5.57
C THR A 410 20.71 4.35 -6.73
N SER A 411 21.84 5.04 -6.64
CA SER A 411 22.35 5.87 -7.74
C SER A 411 22.64 5.02 -8.98
N ASN A 412 23.31 3.88 -8.81
CA ASN A 412 23.64 3.00 -9.92
C ASN A 412 22.37 2.47 -10.59
N PHE A 413 21.37 2.06 -9.80
CA PHE A 413 20.08 1.59 -10.30
C PHE A 413 19.43 2.61 -11.25
N PHE A 414 19.29 3.87 -10.83
CA PHE A 414 18.58 4.88 -11.62
C PHE A 414 19.41 5.51 -12.74
N PHE A 415 20.73 5.61 -12.59
CA PHE A 415 21.55 6.45 -13.45
C PHE A 415 22.57 5.69 -14.30
N THR A 416 22.83 4.41 -14.02
CA THR A 416 23.84 3.62 -14.76
C THR A 416 23.24 2.38 -15.41
N GLY A 417 23.95 1.80 -16.38
CA GLY A 417 23.58 0.54 -17.05
C GLY A 417 22.73 0.71 -18.32
N GLY A 418 22.36 1.94 -18.69
CA GLY A 418 21.63 2.24 -19.92
C GLY A 418 20.11 2.03 -19.84
N THR A 419 19.61 1.33 -18.82
CA THR A 419 18.20 0.92 -18.66
C THR A 419 17.22 2.09 -18.73
N PHE A 420 17.59 3.26 -18.21
CA PHE A 420 16.72 4.43 -18.17
C PHE A 420 17.10 5.52 -19.19
N SER A 421 17.93 5.18 -20.18
CA SER A 421 18.15 6.11 -21.30
C SER A 421 16.84 6.34 -22.07
N HIS A 422 16.61 7.58 -22.52
CA HIS A 422 15.37 8.01 -23.19
C HIS A 422 14.10 7.93 -22.31
N GLN A 423 14.25 7.81 -20.99
CA GLN A 423 13.12 7.75 -20.06
C GLN A 423 12.92 9.07 -19.31
N THR A 424 11.66 9.36 -18.97
CA THR A 424 11.31 10.42 -18.04
C THR A 424 10.57 9.81 -16.86
N LEU A 425 11.17 9.78 -15.68
CA LEU A 425 10.64 9.05 -14.53
C LEU A 425 10.10 10.00 -13.46
N LEU A 426 9.02 9.61 -12.79
CA LEU A 426 8.68 10.11 -11.46
C LEU A 426 9.07 9.05 -10.42
N VAL A 427 9.83 9.45 -9.42
CA VAL A 427 10.32 8.59 -8.35
C VAL A 427 9.77 9.10 -7.02
N ALA A 428 9.00 8.27 -6.31
CA ALA A 428 8.62 8.53 -4.92
C ALA A 428 9.54 7.78 -3.97
N TRP A 429 10.16 8.50 -3.03
CA TRP A 429 11.25 7.93 -2.22
C TRP A 429 11.20 8.33 -0.73
N GLU A 430 12.05 7.68 0.07
CA GLU A 430 12.32 8.09 1.45
C GLU A 430 13.17 9.35 1.47
N SER A 431 12.68 10.37 2.17
CA SER A 431 13.29 11.70 2.27
C SER A 431 14.75 11.67 2.68
N GLY A 432 15.11 10.82 3.65
CA GLY A 432 16.48 10.69 4.15
C GLY A 432 17.47 10.13 3.13
N HIS A 433 16.99 9.39 2.11
CA HIS A 433 17.85 8.75 1.10
C HIS A 433 18.06 9.59 -0.16
N ILE A 434 17.20 10.59 -0.43
CA ILE A 434 17.23 11.35 -1.69
C ILE A 434 18.57 12.03 -1.91
N LYS A 435 19.00 12.88 -0.98
CA LYS A 435 20.27 13.61 -1.12
C LYS A 435 21.50 12.70 -1.08
N PRO A 436 21.56 11.66 -0.23
CA PRO A 436 22.63 10.67 -0.29
C PRO A 436 22.85 10.07 -1.69
N PHE A 437 21.81 9.58 -2.38
CA PHE A 437 22.04 8.99 -3.70
C PHE A 437 22.31 10.06 -4.78
N LEU A 438 21.78 11.28 -4.65
CA LEU A 438 22.18 12.40 -5.52
C LEU A 438 23.66 12.77 -5.33
N ASN A 439 24.16 12.71 -4.09
CA ASN A 439 25.57 12.92 -3.78
C ASN A 439 26.44 11.79 -4.35
N ALA A 440 25.98 10.53 -4.30
CA ALA A 440 26.66 9.41 -4.94
C ALA A 440 26.75 9.62 -6.47
N LEU A 441 25.66 10.07 -7.10
CA LEU A 441 25.66 10.43 -8.51
C LEU A 441 26.68 11.55 -8.81
N MET A 442 26.63 12.69 -8.11
CA MET A 442 27.59 13.78 -8.35
C MET A 442 29.04 13.37 -8.09
N SER A 443 29.28 12.55 -7.06
CA SER A 443 30.62 12.03 -6.77
C SER A 443 31.15 11.15 -7.90
N SER A 444 30.28 10.39 -8.59
CA SER A 444 30.68 9.59 -9.75
C SER A 444 31.23 10.44 -10.91
N TYR A 445 30.87 11.72 -10.99
CA TYR A 445 31.41 12.69 -11.96
C TYR A 445 32.74 13.34 -11.52
N GLY A 446 33.28 12.97 -10.35
CA GLY A 446 34.50 13.55 -9.77
C GLY A 446 34.26 14.79 -8.92
N VAL A 447 33.03 15.06 -8.49
CA VAL A 447 32.72 16.19 -7.60
C VAL A 447 33.29 15.93 -6.20
N GLY A 448 34.07 16.89 -5.69
CA GLY A 448 34.61 16.87 -4.34
C GLY A 448 33.54 17.01 -3.25
N SER A 449 33.83 16.48 -2.06
CA SER A 449 32.88 16.44 -0.94
C SER A 449 32.41 17.82 -0.43
N ASP A 450 33.20 18.87 -0.67
CA ASP A 450 32.90 20.27 -0.33
C ASP A 450 31.75 20.87 -1.15
N LYS A 451 31.39 20.24 -2.28
CA LYS A 451 30.35 20.68 -3.20
C LYS A 451 29.09 19.80 -3.18
N LEU A 452 29.07 18.79 -2.32
CA LEU A 452 27.94 17.88 -2.17
C LEU A 452 26.83 18.51 -1.31
N LEU A 453 25.61 17.97 -1.44
CA LEU A 453 24.44 18.42 -0.69
C LEU A 453 24.55 18.01 0.79
N PRO A 454 24.05 18.82 1.74
CA PRO A 454 23.89 18.38 3.11
C PRO A 454 22.87 17.24 3.16
N THR A 455 23.22 16.11 3.76
CA THR A 455 22.42 14.87 3.70
C THR A 455 21.11 14.94 4.50
N SER A 456 21.01 15.83 5.49
CA SER A 456 19.78 16.01 6.26
C SER A 456 18.63 16.52 5.41
N TRP A 457 17.46 15.90 5.56
CA TRP A 457 16.20 16.36 4.98
C TRP A 457 15.40 17.13 6.05
N PRO A 458 14.90 18.35 5.78
CA PRO A 458 14.06 19.08 6.73
C PRO A 458 12.72 18.37 6.96
N SER A 459 12.36 18.06 8.22
CA SER A 459 11.14 17.31 8.54
C SER A 459 9.88 17.96 7.98
N GLU A 460 9.81 19.29 7.89
CA GLU A 460 8.65 20.02 7.36
C GLU A 460 8.57 20.08 5.82
N ASP A 461 9.61 19.66 5.09
CA ASP A 461 9.67 19.87 3.64
C ASP A 461 9.09 18.75 2.79
N TYR A 462 7.78 18.79 2.55
CA TYR A 462 7.07 17.86 1.67
C TYR A 462 6.93 18.33 0.22
N ASP A 463 7.43 19.51 -0.12
CA ASP A 463 7.02 20.20 -1.35
C ASP A 463 8.13 20.19 -2.41
N THR A 464 9.39 20.09 -1.99
CA THR A 464 10.55 20.10 -2.88
C THR A 464 10.58 18.91 -3.85
N ILE A 465 10.79 19.19 -5.13
CA ILE A 465 11.03 18.19 -6.17
C ILE A 465 12.49 18.31 -6.62
N TRP A 466 13.25 17.23 -6.48
CA TRP A 466 14.59 17.13 -7.07
C TRP A 466 14.47 16.67 -8.52
N THR A 467 15.18 17.35 -9.42
CA THR A 467 15.22 17.04 -10.85
C THR A 467 16.65 16.71 -11.25
N VAL A 468 16.80 15.56 -11.89
CA VAL A 468 18.05 15.10 -12.50
C VAL A 468 17.85 14.99 -13.99
N ILE A 469 18.72 15.61 -14.78
CA ILE A 469 18.71 15.56 -16.25
C ILE A 469 20.07 15.04 -16.73
N LEU A 470 20.03 14.03 -17.58
CA LEU A 470 21.18 13.50 -18.31
C LEU A 470 20.98 13.75 -19.80
N ASP A 471 21.84 14.56 -20.41
CA ASP A 471 21.71 14.90 -21.83
C ASP A 471 22.20 13.77 -22.76
N ALA A 472 22.29 14.06 -24.07
CA ALA A 472 22.73 13.10 -25.08
C ALA A 472 24.20 12.66 -24.94
N GLN A 473 25.02 13.42 -24.20
CA GLN A 473 26.43 13.13 -23.93
C GLN A 473 26.63 12.58 -22.51
N GLY A 474 25.55 12.43 -21.73
CA GLY A 474 25.62 12.05 -20.32
C GLY A 474 26.12 13.19 -19.43
N ASN A 475 26.05 14.45 -19.87
CA ASN A 475 26.28 15.58 -18.95
C ASN A 475 25.13 15.66 -17.96
N LEU A 476 25.45 15.97 -16.70
CA LEU A 476 24.51 15.96 -15.60
C LEU A 476 24.03 17.37 -15.27
N THR A 477 22.73 17.52 -15.05
CA THR A 477 22.15 18.67 -14.36
C THR A 477 21.33 18.18 -13.18
N VAL A 478 21.59 18.71 -11.97
CA VAL A 478 20.80 18.42 -10.75
C VAL A 478 20.30 19.74 -10.18
N HIS A 479 19.00 19.86 -9.92
CA HIS A 479 18.41 21.05 -9.31
C HIS A 479 17.12 20.74 -8.54
N ASN A 480 16.67 21.69 -7.73
CA ASN A 480 15.40 21.62 -6.99
C ASN A 480 14.48 22.81 -7.34
N ALA A 481 14.42 23.16 -8.62
CA ALA A 481 13.67 24.33 -9.08
C ALA A 481 12.15 24.17 -9.01
N LEU A 482 11.66 22.92 -8.96
CA LEU A 482 10.24 22.58 -8.97
C LEU A 482 9.75 22.28 -7.56
N CYS A 483 8.45 22.48 -7.35
CA CYS A 483 7.75 22.08 -6.14
C CYS A 483 6.35 21.53 -6.47
N GLU A 484 5.76 20.72 -5.59
CA GLU A 484 4.37 20.28 -5.72
C GLU A 484 3.41 21.47 -5.70
N GLY A 485 3.70 22.48 -4.88
CA GLY A 485 2.88 23.67 -4.68
C GLY A 485 1.69 23.41 -3.77
N ILE A 486 1.79 22.45 -2.85
CA ILE A 486 0.73 22.10 -1.89
C ILE A 486 1.01 22.78 -0.54
N ASP A 487 0.01 23.48 0.00
CA ASP A 487 0.10 24.12 1.32
C ASP A 487 -0.10 23.09 2.44
N SER A 488 0.97 22.37 2.82
CA SER A 488 0.91 21.28 3.82
C SER A 488 0.21 21.67 5.12
N PRO A 489 0.50 22.83 5.74
CA PRO A 489 -0.19 23.27 6.96
C PRO A 489 -1.71 23.44 6.84
N LYS A 490 -2.26 23.54 5.62
CA LYS A 490 -3.71 23.65 5.38
C LYS A 490 -4.36 22.34 4.96
N LEU A 491 -3.61 21.23 4.90
CA LEU A 491 -4.20 19.93 4.61
C LEU A 491 -5.12 19.49 5.77
N PRO A 492 -6.33 18.99 5.49
CA PRO A 492 -7.22 18.53 6.54
C PRO A 492 -6.62 17.35 7.32
N ALA A 493 -6.80 17.35 8.64
CA ALA A 493 -6.32 16.29 9.52
C ALA A 493 -7.10 14.97 9.40
N THR A 494 -8.32 15.00 8.86
CA THR A 494 -9.17 13.82 8.59
C THR A 494 -9.07 13.42 7.12
N ALA A 495 -9.15 12.12 6.83
CA ALA A 495 -9.09 11.64 5.45
C ALA A 495 -10.29 12.16 4.63
N PRO A 496 -10.14 12.36 3.30
CA PRO A 496 -11.26 12.72 2.44
C PRO A 496 -12.32 11.62 2.47
N LEU A 497 -13.60 11.98 2.61
CA LEU A 497 -14.71 11.04 2.63
C LEU A 497 -15.39 10.99 1.25
N PHE A 498 -15.59 9.78 0.74
CA PHE A 498 -16.18 9.48 -0.56
C PHE A 498 -17.41 8.59 -0.44
#